data_AF-A0A2I1EEQ1-F1
#
_entry.id   AF-A0A2I1EEQ1-F1
#
_cell.length_a   1.000
_cell.length_b   1.000
_cell.length_c   1.000
_cell.angle_alpha   90.00
_cell.angle_beta   90.00
_cell.angle_gamma   90.00
#
_symmetry.space_group_name_H-M   'P 1'
#
loop_
_entity.id
_entity.type
_entity.pdbx_description
1 polymer ?
#
loop_
_entity_poly.entity_id
_entity_poly.type
_entity_poly.pdbx_seq_one_letter_code
_entity_poly.pdbx_strand_id
1 'polypeptide(L)' 'MCFAVTCQTCNKQTWQGCGKHVESVMSKIPVEDRCTCKRDDNKKPETEKKTEPKKVN' A
#
# COMPACT_ATOMS: atom_id res chain seq x y z
N MET A 1 17.36 -1.73 -3.10
CA MET A 1 16.82 -1.14 -1.86
C MET A 1 15.32 -0.89 -2.08
N CYS A 2 14.45 -1.30 -1.16
CA CYS A 2 13.01 -0.97 -1.25
C CYS A 2 12.69 0.12 -0.24
N PHE A 3 11.78 1.02 -0.59
CA PHE A 3 11.36 2.12 0.26
C PHE A 3 9.84 2.30 0.21
N ALA A 4 9.27 2.85 1.28
CA ALA A 4 7.85 3.19 1.34
C ALA A 4 7.57 4.40 0.45
N VAL A 5 6.48 4.34 -0.34
CA VAL A 5 5.99 5.46 -1.15
C VAL A 5 4.47 5.52 -1.07
N THR A 6 3.91 6.71 -1.21
CA THR A 6 2.46 6.90 -1.24
C THR A 6 1.92 6.61 -2.64
N CYS A 7 0.94 5.71 -2.75
CA CYS A 7 0.25 5.44 -4.00
C CYS A 7 -0.61 6.65 -4.39
N GLN A 8 -0.39 7.21 -5.57
CA GLN A 8 -1.18 8.34 -6.07
C GLN A 8 -2.64 7.97 -6.41
N THR A 9 -2.92 6.67 -6.61
CA THR A 9 -4.26 6.19 -7.00
C THR A 9 -5.20 6.05 -5.81
N CYS A 10 -4.71 5.53 -4.67
CA CYS A 10 -5.53 5.29 -3.48
C CYS A 10 -5.06 6.04 -2.23
N ASN A 11 -3.99 6.83 -2.33
CA ASN A 11 -3.36 7.58 -1.23
C ASN A 11 -2.86 6.70 -0.05
N LYS A 12 -2.73 5.39 -0.25
CA LYS A 12 -2.20 4.43 0.75
C LYS A 12 -0.69 4.23 0.60
N GLN A 13 -0.04 3.67 1.62
CA GLN A 13 1.39 3.36 1.62
C GLN A 13 1.68 2.06 0.84
N THR A 14 2.55 2.15 -0.16
CA THR A 14 3.09 1.03 -0.94
C THR A 14 4.60 1.01 -0.86
N TRP A 15 5.25 0.06 -1.52
CA TRP A 15 6.71 0.01 -1.63
C TRP A 15 7.15 0.17 -3.08
N GLN A 16 8.34 0.70 -3.29
CA GLN A 16 8.99 0.73 -4.59
C GLN A 16 10.39 0.15 -4.50
N GLY A 17 10.78 -0.66 -5.50
CA GLY A 17 12.06 -1.37 -5.56
C GLY A 17 11.92 -2.86 -5.90
N CYS A 18 13.00 -3.60 -5.75
CA CYS A 18 13.18 -4.98 -6.20
C CYS A 18 12.43 -6.07 -5.40
N GLY A 19 11.51 -5.72 -4.49
CA GLY A 19 10.73 -6.69 -3.70
C GLY A 19 11.48 -7.37 -2.54
N LYS A 20 12.81 -7.48 -2.59
CA LYS A 20 13.60 -8.19 -1.55
C LYS A 20 13.52 -7.58 -0.14
N HIS A 21 13.11 -6.33 0.00
CA HIS A 21 13.01 -5.64 1.29
C HIS A 21 11.56 -5.25 1.63
N VAL A 22 10.58 -5.80 0.90
CA VAL A 22 9.15 -5.53 1.09
C VAL A 22 8.69 -5.78 2.51
N GLU A 23 9.10 -6.89 3.10
CA GLU A 23 8.63 -7.26 4.44
C GLU A 23 9.06 -6.22 5.47
N SER A 24 10.30 -5.73 5.40
CA SER A 24 10.80 -4.69 6.32
C SER A 24 10.07 -3.35 6.15
N VAL A 25 9.76 -2.97 4.90
CA VAL A 25 9.02 -1.74 4.58
C VAL A 25 7.56 -1.86 5.02
N MET A 26 6.90 -2.95 4.67
CA MET A 26 5.49 -3.19 4.99
C MET A 26 5.27 -3.50 6.47
N SER A 27 6.27 -4.00 7.19
CA SER A 27 6.17 -4.22 8.65
C SER A 27 5.93 -2.93 9.42
N LYS A 28 6.42 -1.80 8.91
CA LYS A 28 6.19 -0.46 9.49
C LYS A 28 4.83 0.15 9.12
N ILE A 29 4.14 -0.45 8.14
CA ILE A 29 2.86 0.04 7.63
C ILE A 29 1.77 -0.91 8.15
N PRO A 30 0.81 -0.43 8.94
CA PRO A 30 -0.29 -1.26 9.40
C PRO A 30 -1.13 -1.73 8.20
N VAL A 31 -1.75 -2.91 8.31
CA VAL A 31 -2.40 -3.58 7.17
C VAL A 31 -3.49 -2.70 6.54
N GLU A 32 -4.12 -1.83 7.34
CA GLU A 32 -5.11 -0.83 6.91
C GLU A 32 -4.56 0.25 5.97
N ASP A 33 -3.30 0.65 6.14
CA ASP A 33 -2.62 1.69 5.34
C ASP A 33 -1.84 1.10 4.17
N ARG A 34 -1.79 -0.22 4.02
CA ARG A 34 -1.12 -0.86 2.89
C ARG A 34 -1.95 -0.67 1.63
N CYS A 35 -1.30 -0.21 0.58
CA CYS A 35 -1.88 -0.12 -0.74
C CYS A 35 -2.25 -1.51 -1.22
N THR A 36 -3.55 -1.74 -1.37
CA THR A 36 -4.14 -2.95 -1.95
C THR A 36 -4.48 -2.76 -3.43
N CYS A 37 -4.04 -1.65 -4.04
CA CYS A 37 -4.15 -1.49 -5.49
C CYS A 37 -3.41 -2.64 -6.15
N LYS A 38 -4.19 -3.50 -6.76
CA LYS A 38 -3.75 -4.51 -7.71
C LYS A 38 -2.86 -3.84 -8.76
N ARG A 39 -1.56 -4.16 -8.76
CA ARG A 39 -0.63 -3.81 -9.83
C ARG A 39 -0.94 -4.71 -11.03
N ASP A 40 -2.13 -4.57 -11.61
CA ASP A 40 -2.60 -5.46 -12.65
C ASP A 40 -2.47 -4.78 -14.02
N ASP A 41 -1.66 -5.37 -14.90
CA ASP A 41 -1.84 -5.24 -16.34
C ASP A 41 -3.16 -5.90 -16.80
N ASN A 42 -3.83 -6.74 -16.00
CA ASN A 42 -5.22 -7.14 -16.28
C ASN A 42 -5.93 -7.86 -15.12
N LYS A 43 -6.98 -7.23 -14.56
CA LYS A 43 -8.25 -7.79 -14.01
C LYS A 43 -8.66 -7.24 -12.63
N LYS A 44 -9.74 -6.46 -12.67
CA LYS A 44 -10.50 -5.85 -11.55
C LYS A 44 -10.64 -6.75 -10.31
N PRO A 45 -10.60 -6.14 -9.11
CA PRO A 45 -11.40 -6.56 -7.99
C PRO A 45 -12.36 -5.43 -7.57
N GLU A 46 -13.64 -5.63 -7.90
CA GLU A 46 -14.73 -5.54 -6.90
C GLU A 46 -14.24 -6.21 -5.59
N THR A 47 -14.43 -5.76 -4.35
CA THR A 47 -15.40 -4.85 -3.74
C THR A 47 -14.87 -4.52 -2.33
N GLU A 48 -14.98 -3.24 -1.93
CA GLU A 48 -15.16 -2.72 -0.56
C GLU A 48 -14.30 -3.19 0.63
N LYS A 49 -13.64 -2.22 1.28
CA LYS A 49 -14.24 -1.50 2.42
C LYS A 49 -13.52 -0.18 2.73
N LYS A 50 -14.34 0.86 2.91
CA LYS A 50 -14.04 2.14 3.59
C LYS A 50 -13.38 1.83 4.96
N THR A 51 -12.45 2.63 5.48
CA THR A 51 -12.77 3.91 6.16
C THR A 51 -11.50 4.75 6.36
N GLU A 52 -11.76 6.04 6.36
CA GLU A 52 -10.92 7.24 6.41
C GLU A 52 -10.33 7.53 7.83
N PRO A 53 -9.64 8.66 8.05
CA PRO A 53 -8.24 8.74 8.47
C PRO A 53 -8.07 9.02 9.97
N LYS A 54 -6.97 8.58 10.58
CA LYS A 54 -6.51 9.19 11.84
C LYS A 54 -5.02 9.48 11.83
N LYS A 55 -4.72 10.76 11.63
CA LYS A 55 -3.63 11.47 12.31
C LYS A 55 -3.47 10.91 13.73
N VAL A 56 -2.26 10.52 14.10
CA VAL A 56 -1.82 10.68 15.48
C VAL A 56 -0.32 11.03 15.51
N ASN A 57 -0.11 12.30 15.83
CA ASN A 57 1.08 12.99 16.37
C ASN A 57 2.40 12.91 15.63
#